data_AF-A0A2H0MUN7-F1
#
_entry.id   AF-A0A2H0MUN7-F1
#
_cell.length_a   1.000
_cell.length_b   1.000
_cell.length_c   1.000
_cell.angle_alpha   90.00
_cell.angle_beta   90.00
_cell.angle_gamma   90.00
#
_symmetry.space_group_name_H-M   'P 1'
#
loop_
_entity.id
_entity.type
_entity.pdbx_description
1 polymer ?
#
loop_
_entity_poly.entity_id
_entity_poly.type
_entity_poly.pdbx_seq_one_letter_code
_entity_poly.pdbx_strand_id
1 'polypeptide(L)'
;MDNVLVVGGTGVMGTAAIQALRHQFGGTVRILANWYGKKDDGISIEGADETLFGDITDPECLEKIKAFSGGKFKYLFYATALGEVGSPIAKVAPEDIAHSNRLSFDPILHLEEQLDVDLIVAYSTFYTVKHQLATYGAMGYSKEAIEKWTIEKGRSQHACIRAGLFESPSSRGIKLLLRKSAKNPEKITDPLIRSYFENRPSSEGIKLFEEGIFNEEKEMYGDCRTTQEDLYQSHLALFEKENPVFVNVCGKKIWHTTEPLLLKDYL
;
A
#
# COMPACT_ATOMS: atom_id res chain seq x y z
N MET A 1 9.10 8.16 -26.01
CA MET A 1 7.82 8.03 -25.30
C MET A 1 8.08 7.06 -24.19
N ASP A 2 7.87 7.49 -22.96
CA ASP A 2 8.27 6.72 -21.79
C ASP A 2 7.18 5.69 -21.46
N ASN A 3 7.55 4.51 -20.94
CA ASN A 3 6.59 3.48 -20.57
C ASN A 3 6.46 3.41 -19.05
N VAL A 4 5.25 3.16 -18.57
CA VAL A 4 4.93 3.09 -17.14
C VAL A 4 4.14 1.81 -16.86
N LEU A 5 4.51 1.12 -15.79
CA LEU A 5 3.81 -0.03 -15.28
C LEU A 5 3.11 0.34 -13.97
N VAL A 6 1.80 0.07 -13.88
CA VAL A 6 1.03 0.21 -12.64
C VAL A 6 0.48 -1.16 -12.26
N VAL A 7 1.11 -1.81 -11.28
CA VAL A 7 0.64 -3.07 -10.69
C VAL A 7 -0.41 -2.75 -9.63
N GLY A 8 -1.57 -3.42 -9.67
CA GLY A 8 -2.70 -3.11 -8.80
C GLY A 8 -3.53 -1.90 -9.30
N GLY A 9 -3.61 -1.71 -10.62
CA GLY A 9 -4.23 -0.55 -11.25
C GLY A 9 -5.74 -0.37 -10.99
N THR A 10 -6.44 -1.41 -10.53
CA THR A 10 -7.85 -1.32 -10.11
C THR A 10 -8.03 -0.83 -8.67
N GLY A 11 -6.94 -0.75 -7.88
CA GLY A 11 -6.95 -0.28 -6.51
C GLY A 11 -6.94 1.24 -6.38
N VAL A 12 -7.26 1.75 -5.18
CA VAL A 12 -7.30 3.19 -4.90
C VAL A 12 -5.95 3.86 -5.15
N MET A 13 -4.85 3.23 -4.73
CA MET A 13 -3.49 3.73 -4.99
C MET A 13 -3.12 3.67 -6.48
N GLY A 14 -3.42 2.55 -7.16
CA GLY A 14 -3.13 2.39 -8.58
C GLY A 14 -3.88 3.40 -9.45
N THR A 15 -5.17 3.60 -9.18
CA THR A 15 -5.97 4.63 -9.87
C THR A 15 -5.47 6.05 -9.61
N ALA A 16 -5.10 6.38 -8.37
CA ALA A 16 -4.47 7.67 -8.05
C ALA A 16 -3.15 7.89 -8.81
N ALA A 17 -2.32 6.85 -8.94
CA ALA A 17 -1.09 6.91 -9.72
C ALA A 17 -1.36 7.17 -11.21
N ILE A 18 -2.33 6.46 -11.80
CA ILE A 18 -2.71 6.63 -13.22
C ILE A 18 -3.24 8.05 -13.47
N GLN A 19 -4.10 8.57 -12.59
CA GLN A 19 -4.60 9.93 -12.67
C GLN A 19 -3.46 10.96 -12.61
N ALA A 20 -2.52 10.80 -11.67
CA ALA A 20 -1.37 11.69 -11.53
C ALA A 20 -0.43 11.63 -12.74
N LEU A 21 -0.18 10.44 -13.30
CA LEU A 21 0.60 10.27 -14.52
C LEU A 21 -0.04 10.99 -15.71
N ARG A 22 -1.37 10.90 -15.85
CA ARG A 22 -2.09 11.60 -16.92
C ARG A 22 -2.12 13.10 -16.73
N HIS A 23 -2.21 13.57 -15.49
CA HIS A 23 -2.09 14.99 -15.20
C HIS A 23 -0.69 15.53 -15.56
N GLN A 24 0.36 14.86 -15.07
CA GLN A 24 1.73 15.35 -15.16
C GLN A 24 2.34 15.19 -16.55
N PHE A 25 2.04 14.07 -17.22
CA PHE A 25 2.71 13.67 -18.47
C PHE A 25 1.74 13.55 -19.65
N GLY A 26 0.42 13.55 -19.43
CA GLY A 26 -0.57 13.43 -20.48
C GLY A 26 -0.32 12.23 -21.39
N GLY A 27 -0.25 12.48 -22.70
CA GLY A 27 0.03 11.47 -23.73
C GLY A 27 1.51 11.20 -23.99
N THR A 28 2.45 11.77 -23.23
CA THR A 28 3.89 11.52 -23.44
C THR A 28 4.37 10.21 -22.80
N VAL A 29 3.52 9.58 -21.99
CA VAL A 29 3.74 8.28 -21.36
C VAL A 29 2.72 7.25 -21.85
N ARG A 30 3.17 6.01 -22.05
CA ARG A 30 2.30 4.85 -22.24
C ARG A 30 2.15 4.10 -20.92
N ILE A 31 0.93 3.79 -20.51
CA ILE A 31 0.61 3.17 -19.22
C ILE A 31 0.05 1.76 -19.45
N LEU A 32 0.77 0.75 -18.95
CA LEU A 32 0.26 -0.60 -18.74
C LEU A 32 -0.24 -0.73 -17.31
N ALA A 33 -1.53 -0.98 -17.12
CA ALA A 33 -2.11 -1.21 -15.82
C ALA A 33 -2.41 -2.71 -15.62
N ASN A 34 -1.67 -3.34 -14.70
CA ASN A 34 -1.89 -4.72 -14.30
C ASN A 34 -2.86 -4.80 -13.11
N TRP A 35 -3.67 -5.86 -13.08
CA TRP A 35 -4.43 -6.24 -11.89
C TRP A 35 -4.55 -7.75 -11.77
N TYR A 36 -4.81 -8.21 -10.54
CA TYR A 36 -4.96 -9.62 -10.19
C TYR A 36 -6.14 -9.82 -9.24
N GLY A 37 -6.69 -11.04 -9.20
CA GLY A 37 -7.84 -11.42 -8.39
C GLY A 37 -8.91 -12.14 -9.21
N LYS A 38 -10.18 -11.80 -9.00
CA LYS A 38 -11.29 -12.41 -9.74
C LYS A 38 -11.33 -11.88 -11.17
N LYS A 39 -10.93 -12.72 -12.13
CA LYS A 39 -10.92 -12.38 -13.57
C LYS A 39 -12.25 -11.81 -14.05
N ASP A 40 -12.17 -10.72 -14.79
CA ASP A 40 -13.27 -10.04 -15.46
C ASP A 40 -12.73 -9.50 -16.79
N ASP A 41 -13.15 -10.14 -17.88
CA ASP A 41 -12.67 -9.87 -19.24
C ASP A 41 -13.18 -8.50 -19.78
N GLY A 42 -14.08 -7.82 -19.05
CA GLY A 42 -14.59 -6.50 -19.41
C GLY A 42 -13.86 -5.32 -18.76
N ILE A 43 -12.87 -5.57 -17.90
CA ILE A 43 -12.18 -4.50 -17.17
C ILE A 43 -11.25 -3.70 -18.09
N SER A 44 -11.63 -2.45 -18.31
CA SER A 44 -10.73 -1.37 -18.72
C SER A 44 -10.46 -0.47 -17.52
N ILE A 45 -9.20 -0.10 -17.31
CA ILE A 45 -8.77 0.78 -16.22
C ILE A 45 -8.67 2.18 -16.81
N GLU A 46 -9.50 3.09 -16.32
CA GLU A 46 -9.57 4.46 -16.83
C GLU A 46 -8.19 5.14 -16.81
N GLY A 47 -7.82 5.74 -17.94
CA GLY A 47 -6.54 6.41 -18.10
C GLY A 47 -5.37 5.48 -18.46
N ALA A 48 -5.49 4.15 -18.38
CA ALA A 48 -4.46 3.24 -18.90
C ALA A 48 -4.55 3.11 -20.44
N ASP A 49 -3.42 2.90 -21.12
CA ASP A 49 -3.42 2.59 -22.56
C ASP A 49 -3.67 1.11 -22.81
N GLU A 50 -3.12 0.25 -21.94
CA GLU A 50 -3.30 -1.20 -21.98
C GLU A 50 -3.59 -1.73 -20.58
N THR A 51 -4.45 -2.74 -20.50
CA THR A 51 -4.76 -3.45 -19.25
C THR A 51 -4.33 -4.90 -19.35
N LEU A 52 -3.79 -5.43 -18.25
CA LEU A 52 -3.33 -6.81 -18.17
C LEU A 52 -3.83 -7.49 -16.91
N PHE A 53 -4.68 -8.49 -17.07
CA PHE A 53 -5.01 -9.41 -15.98
C PHE A 53 -3.94 -10.48 -15.84
N GLY A 54 -3.42 -10.69 -14.63
CA GLY A 54 -2.51 -11.79 -14.33
C GLY A 54 -1.69 -11.56 -13.06
N ASP A 55 -1.20 -12.66 -12.49
CA ASP A 55 -0.26 -12.63 -11.38
C ASP A 55 1.11 -12.22 -11.93
N ILE A 56 1.69 -11.15 -11.41
CA ILE A 56 2.98 -10.63 -11.90
C ILE A 56 4.17 -11.55 -11.56
N THR A 57 3.95 -12.57 -10.72
CA THR A 57 4.93 -13.63 -10.46
C THR A 57 4.84 -14.80 -11.44
N ASP A 58 3.79 -14.85 -12.28
CA ASP A 58 3.65 -15.83 -13.35
C ASP A 58 4.54 -15.45 -14.55
N PRO A 59 5.44 -16.33 -15.01
CA PRO A 59 6.25 -16.10 -16.19
C PRO A 59 5.45 -15.66 -17.43
N GLU A 60 4.24 -16.18 -17.64
CA GLU A 60 3.43 -15.79 -18.81
C GLU A 60 2.94 -14.34 -18.70
N CYS A 61 2.58 -13.90 -17.49
CA CYS A 61 2.19 -12.52 -17.24
C CYS A 61 3.40 -11.58 -17.41
N LEU A 62 4.55 -11.98 -16.87
CA LEU A 62 5.78 -11.21 -16.97
C LEU A 62 6.25 -11.03 -18.42
N GLU A 63 6.14 -12.06 -19.26
CA GLU A 63 6.46 -11.93 -20.69
C GLU A 63 5.51 -10.97 -21.42
N LYS A 64 4.23 -10.92 -21.05
CA LYS A 64 3.29 -9.91 -21.57
C LYS A 64 3.66 -8.50 -21.11
N ILE A 65 4.07 -8.34 -19.85
CA ILE A 65 4.59 -7.06 -19.33
C ILE A 65 5.83 -6.63 -20.12
N LYS A 66 6.78 -7.53 -20.34
CA LYS A 66 7.99 -7.24 -21.13
C LYS A 66 7.66 -6.89 -22.58
N ALA A 67 6.70 -7.57 -23.20
CA ALA A 67 6.30 -7.30 -24.58
C ALA A 67 5.78 -5.87 -24.81
N PHE A 68 5.20 -5.24 -23.78
CA PHE A 68 4.68 -3.87 -23.85
C PHE A 68 5.77 -2.81 -24.13
N SER A 69 6.97 -3.01 -23.58
CA SER A 69 8.04 -2.00 -23.58
C SER A 69 9.45 -2.54 -23.86
N GLY A 70 9.58 -3.82 -24.21
CA GLY A 70 10.87 -4.53 -24.22
C GLY A 70 11.46 -4.71 -22.82
N GLY A 71 10.62 -4.69 -21.77
CA GLY A 71 11.03 -4.78 -20.37
C GLY A 71 11.53 -3.47 -19.75
N LYS A 72 11.42 -2.33 -20.45
CA LYS A 72 11.94 -1.04 -20.01
C LYS A 72 10.83 -0.10 -19.53
N PHE A 73 10.94 0.43 -18.32
CA PHE A 73 9.95 1.33 -17.74
C PHE A 73 10.61 2.53 -17.07
N LYS A 74 10.05 3.72 -17.26
CA LYS A 74 10.48 4.90 -16.50
C LYS A 74 9.96 4.85 -15.08
N TYR A 75 8.71 4.41 -14.90
CA TYR A 75 8.09 4.27 -13.60
C TYR A 75 7.45 2.90 -13.45
N LEU A 76 7.59 2.31 -12.26
CA LEU A 76 6.81 1.16 -11.82
C LEU A 76 6.12 1.50 -10.50
N PHE A 77 4.80 1.52 -10.49
CA PHE A 77 4.00 1.67 -9.27
C PHE A 77 3.51 0.30 -8.81
N TYR A 78 3.89 -0.13 -7.60
CA TYR A 78 3.47 -1.42 -7.04
C TYR A 78 2.39 -1.25 -5.97
N ALA A 79 1.13 -1.10 -6.39
CA ALA A 79 0.00 -0.76 -5.52
C ALA A 79 -0.74 -1.95 -4.89
N THR A 80 -0.12 -3.13 -4.89
CA THR A 80 -0.71 -4.34 -4.30
C THR A 80 -0.43 -4.41 -2.79
N ALA A 81 -1.44 -4.80 -2.01
CA ALA A 81 -1.32 -5.05 -0.59
C ALA A 81 -2.08 -6.32 -0.20
N LEU A 82 -1.33 -7.38 0.13
CA LEU A 82 -1.83 -8.71 0.45
C LEU A 82 -1.15 -9.24 1.71
N GLY A 83 -1.92 -9.69 2.69
CA GLY A 83 -1.35 -10.23 3.92
C GLY A 83 -2.38 -10.36 5.01
N GLU A 84 -2.00 -11.07 6.06
CA GLU A 84 -2.85 -11.29 7.21
C GLU A 84 -2.86 -10.07 8.15
N VAL A 85 -4.06 -9.71 8.60
CA VAL A 85 -4.37 -8.58 9.48
C VAL A 85 -5.40 -9.04 10.51
N GLY A 86 -5.72 -8.17 11.48
CA GLY A 86 -6.66 -8.44 12.56
C GLY A 86 -6.02 -9.02 13.82
N SER A 87 -4.69 -9.03 13.90
CA SER A 87 -3.91 -9.41 15.08
C SER A 87 -2.82 -8.37 15.39
N PRO A 88 -2.33 -8.29 16.64
CA PRO A 88 -1.21 -7.41 16.97
C PRO A 88 0.08 -7.84 16.29
N ILE A 89 0.84 -6.88 15.75
CA ILE A 89 2.13 -7.11 15.09
C ILE A 89 3.11 -7.83 16.02
N ALA A 90 3.08 -7.52 17.32
CA ALA A 90 3.93 -8.13 18.35
C ALA A 90 3.72 -9.65 18.53
N LYS A 91 2.62 -10.22 18.02
CA LYS A 91 2.23 -11.62 18.23
C LYS A 91 2.34 -12.48 16.97
N VAL A 92 2.87 -11.93 15.89
CA VAL A 92 2.94 -12.61 14.59
C VAL A 92 4.07 -13.65 14.62
N ALA A 93 3.80 -14.85 14.10
CA ALA A 93 4.81 -15.89 13.99
C ALA A 93 5.74 -15.63 12.78
N PRO A 94 7.02 -16.07 12.83
CA PRO A 94 7.94 -15.92 11.70
C PRO A 94 7.42 -16.48 10.38
N GLU A 95 6.67 -17.57 10.42
CA GLU A 95 6.09 -18.20 9.23
C GLU A 95 5.03 -17.31 8.55
N ASP A 96 4.25 -16.59 9.36
CA ASP A 96 3.24 -15.63 8.87
C ASP A 96 3.89 -14.40 8.26
N ILE A 97 5.02 -13.94 8.84
CA ILE A 97 5.85 -12.86 8.27
C ILE A 97 6.37 -13.28 6.90
N ALA A 98 6.97 -14.47 6.80
CA ALA A 98 7.48 -14.99 5.54
C ALA A 98 6.37 -15.20 4.50
N HIS A 99 5.17 -15.61 4.93
CA HIS A 99 4.02 -15.69 4.02
C HIS A 99 3.56 -14.31 3.54
N SER A 100 3.45 -13.33 4.43
CA SER A 100 3.05 -11.96 4.08
C SER A 100 4.05 -11.30 3.13
N ASN A 101 5.36 -11.48 3.35
CA ASN A 101 6.39 -10.93 2.45
C ASN A 101 6.34 -11.55 1.05
N ARG A 102 6.14 -12.87 0.95
CA ARG A 102 5.93 -13.54 -0.35
C ARG A 102 4.80 -12.93 -1.18
N LEU A 103 3.79 -12.37 -0.52
CA LEU A 103 2.62 -11.79 -1.18
C LEU A 103 2.76 -10.28 -1.44
N SER A 104 3.39 -9.52 -0.54
CA SER A 104 3.40 -8.05 -0.56
C SER A 104 4.76 -7.40 -0.86
N PHE A 105 5.87 -8.10 -0.63
CA PHE A 105 7.21 -7.53 -0.72
C PHE A 105 8.08 -8.20 -1.78
N ASP A 106 8.22 -9.53 -1.71
CA ASP A 106 9.03 -10.31 -2.64
C ASP A 106 8.69 -10.05 -4.13
N PRO A 107 7.42 -9.81 -4.52
CA PRO A 107 7.11 -9.52 -5.92
C PRO A 107 7.70 -8.19 -6.42
N ILE A 108 8.00 -7.23 -5.53
CA ILE A 108 8.71 -5.98 -5.89
C ILE A 108 10.14 -6.32 -6.31
N LEU A 109 10.84 -7.13 -5.50
CA LEU A 109 12.20 -7.57 -5.79
C LEU A 109 12.27 -8.38 -7.09
N HIS A 110 11.28 -9.25 -7.30
CA HIS A 110 11.18 -10.02 -8.53
C HIS A 110 11.03 -9.11 -9.77
N LEU A 111 10.19 -8.09 -9.70
CA LEU A 111 10.02 -7.15 -10.81
C LEU A 111 11.29 -6.32 -11.05
N GLU A 112 11.97 -5.85 -10.00
CA GLU A 112 13.24 -5.12 -10.14
C GLU A 112 14.34 -5.98 -10.79
N GLU A 113 14.38 -7.28 -10.50
CA GLU A 113 15.34 -8.19 -11.12
C GLU A 113 15.08 -8.38 -12.62
N GLN A 114 13.79 -8.50 -12.98
CA GLN A 114 13.35 -8.92 -14.31
C GLN A 114 13.14 -7.77 -15.31
N LEU A 115 13.01 -6.53 -14.83
CA LEU A 115 12.71 -5.35 -15.63
C LEU A 115 13.86 -4.32 -15.52
N ASP A 116 13.93 -3.44 -16.51
CA ASP A 116 14.83 -2.28 -16.54
C ASP A 116 13.99 -1.05 -16.16
N VAL A 117 14.05 -0.63 -14.89
CA VAL A 117 13.18 0.42 -14.34
C VAL A 117 14.01 1.59 -13.80
N ASP A 118 13.66 2.83 -14.18
CA ASP A 118 14.36 4.01 -13.64
C ASP A 118 13.94 4.27 -12.18
N LEU A 119 12.63 4.33 -11.89
CA LEU A 119 12.09 4.54 -10.55
C LEU A 119 10.97 3.55 -10.22
N ILE A 120 11.13 2.82 -9.12
CA ILE A 120 10.09 1.98 -8.53
C ILE A 120 9.47 2.71 -7.33
N VAL A 121 8.14 2.77 -7.32
CA VAL A 121 7.34 3.40 -6.28
C VAL A 121 6.51 2.33 -5.57
N ALA A 122 6.84 2.06 -4.32
CA ALA A 122 6.09 1.17 -3.45
C ALA A 122 5.21 1.95 -2.46
N TYR A 123 4.32 1.26 -1.75
CA TYR A 123 3.38 1.89 -0.84
C TYR A 123 3.46 1.33 0.58
N SER A 124 3.57 2.23 1.54
CA SER A 124 3.52 1.97 2.96
C SER A 124 2.35 2.72 3.61
N THR A 125 2.22 2.59 4.92
CA THR A 125 1.27 3.33 5.75
C THR A 125 1.96 3.71 7.06
N PHE A 126 1.31 4.49 7.92
CA PHE A 126 1.78 4.71 9.28
C PHE A 126 1.48 3.48 10.16
N TYR A 127 2.07 2.32 9.86
CA TYR A 127 1.81 1.05 10.56
C TYR A 127 2.36 1.03 12.00
N THR A 128 3.12 2.05 12.40
CA THR A 128 3.66 2.23 13.76
C THR A 128 2.72 2.96 14.69
N VAL A 129 1.59 3.50 14.21
CA VAL A 129 0.56 4.07 15.10
C VAL A 129 -0.07 2.95 15.92
N LYS A 130 -0.42 3.23 17.18
CA LYS A 130 -0.87 2.25 18.18
C LYS A 130 -2.00 1.37 17.69
N HIS A 131 -2.99 1.94 17.00
CA HIS A 131 -4.11 1.17 16.46
C HIS A 131 -3.70 0.19 15.36
N GLN A 132 -2.70 0.56 14.55
CA GLN A 132 -2.16 -0.33 13.52
C GLN A 132 -1.23 -1.37 14.14
N LEU A 133 -0.39 -1.02 15.12
CA LEU A 133 0.39 -2.01 15.89
C LEU A 133 -0.50 -3.12 16.47
N ALA A 134 -1.72 -2.79 16.88
CA ALA A 134 -2.68 -3.73 17.43
C ALA A 134 -3.45 -4.57 16.39
N THR A 135 -3.40 -4.21 15.10
CA THR A 135 -4.27 -4.83 14.07
C THR A 135 -3.60 -5.20 12.75
N TYR A 136 -2.40 -4.74 12.44
CA TYR A 136 -1.78 -4.95 11.14
C TYR A 136 -1.14 -6.32 10.95
N GLY A 137 -1.01 -7.12 12.01
CA GLY A 137 -0.48 -8.48 11.92
C GLY A 137 0.84 -8.55 11.14
N ALA A 138 0.98 -9.57 10.28
CA ALA A 138 2.17 -9.79 9.48
C ALA A 138 2.41 -8.68 8.44
N MET A 139 1.35 -7.99 8.00
CA MET A 139 1.45 -6.92 7.02
C MET A 139 2.31 -5.75 7.51
N GLY A 140 2.36 -5.52 8.83
CA GLY A 140 3.27 -4.52 9.42
C GLY A 140 4.73 -4.78 9.09
N TYR A 141 5.18 -6.04 9.15
CA TYR A 141 6.53 -6.43 8.76
C TYR A 141 6.77 -6.29 7.26
N SER A 142 5.76 -6.56 6.43
CA SER A 142 5.89 -6.35 4.99
C SER A 142 6.00 -4.87 4.64
N LYS A 143 5.33 -3.97 5.39
CA LYS A 143 5.53 -2.51 5.23
C LYS A 143 6.90 -2.07 5.71
N GLU A 144 7.39 -2.60 6.82
CA GLU A 144 8.78 -2.35 7.25
C GLU A 144 9.81 -2.83 6.22
N ALA A 145 9.61 -4.01 5.61
CA ALA A 145 10.48 -4.52 4.55
C ALA A 145 10.52 -3.58 3.33
N ILE A 146 9.36 -3.09 2.90
CA ILE A 146 9.27 -2.07 1.83
C ILE A 146 10.04 -0.80 2.21
N GLU A 147 9.87 -0.30 3.43
CA GLU A 147 10.57 0.93 3.85
C GLU A 147 12.09 0.75 3.97
N LYS A 148 12.56 -0.42 4.42
CA LYS A 148 13.99 -0.76 4.42
C LYS A 148 14.54 -0.83 2.99
N TRP A 149 13.85 -1.54 2.09
CA TRP A 149 14.24 -1.61 0.68
C TRP A 149 14.25 -0.24 0.00
N THR A 150 13.35 0.68 0.40
CA THR A 150 13.27 2.03 -0.19
C THR A 150 14.57 2.84 -0.02
N ILE A 151 15.33 2.62 1.05
CA ILE A 151 16.60 3.31 1.29
C ILE A 151 17.82 2.53 0.80
N GLU A 152 17.63 1.28 0.37
CA GLU A 152 18.70 0.47 -0.20
C GLU A 152 19.06 0.94 -1.61
N LYS A 153 20.33 0.83 -1.96
CA LYS A 153 20.78 1.10 -3.33
C LYS A 153 20.46 -0.11 -4.19
N GLY A 154 19.54 0.07 -5.13
CA GLY A 154 19.13 -0.95 -6.10
C GLY A 154 19.70 -0.71 -7.50
N ARG A 155 19.20 -1.53 -8.43
CA ARG A 155 19.36 -1.28 -9.88
C ARG A 155 18.48 -0.13 -10.32
N SER A 156 17.34 0.02 -9.65
CA SER A 156 16.41 1.13 -9.84
C SER A 156 16.61 2.17 -8.73
N GLN A 157 16.11 3.38 -8.95
CA GLN A 157 15.79 4.27 -7.83
C GLN A 157 14.55 3.75 -7.12
N HIS A 158 14.48 3.94 -5.80
CA HIS A 158 13.34 3.52 -4.98
C HIS A 158 12.69 4.73 -4.34
N ALA A 159 11.37 4.74 -4.34
CA ALA A 159 10.55 5.67 -3.59
C ALA A 159 9.40 4.93 -2.91
N CYS A 160 8.89 5.52 -1.82
CA CYS A 160 7.73 5.02 -1.12
C CYS A 160 6.74 6.14 -0.80
N ILE A 161 5.46 5.90 -1.11
CA ILE A 161 4.37 6.74 -0.63
C ILE A 161 3.82 6.11 0.65
N ARG A 162 3.91 6.83 1.76
CA ARG A 162 3.38 6.44 3.08
C ARG A 162 2.06 7.15 3.33
N ALA A 163 0.97 6.39 3.36
CA ALA A 163 -0.37 6.96 3.48
C ALA A 163 -1.02 6.72 4.85
N GLY A 164 -1.74 7.73 5.35
CA GLY A 164 -2.70 7.59 6.44
C GLY A 164 -3.91 6.75 6.02
N LEU A 165 -4.79 6.47 6.99
CA LEU A 165 -5.94 5.61 6.78
C LEU A 165 -6.88 6.20 5.73
N PHE A 166 -7.17 5.39 4.70
CA PHE A 166 -8.15 5.66 3.66
C PHE A 166 -9.07 4.45 3.44
N GLU A 167 -10.24 4.70 2.86
CA GLU A 167 -11.20 3.65 2.53
C GLU A 167 -10.70 2.82 1.34
N SER A 168 -10.57 1.51 1.53
CA SER A 168 -10.08 0.57 0.52
C SER A 168 -10.66 -0.83 0.75
N PRO A 169 -10.58 -1.75 -0.23
CA PRO A 169 -10.94 -3.15 0.00
C PRO A 169 -10.19 -3.77 1.21
N SER A 170 -8.92 -3.43 1.39
CA SER A 170 -8.11 -3.92 2.51
C SER A 170 -8.57 -3.34 3.86
N SER A 171 -8.84 -2.04 3.96
CA SER A 171 -9.35 -1.45 5.22
C SER A 171 -10.76 -1.96 5.55
N ARG A 172 -11.59 -2.26 4.54
CA ARG A 172 -12.85 -3.00 4.73
C ARG A 172 -12.63 -4.42 5.26
N GLY A 173 -11.62 -5.12 4.76
CA GLY A 173 -11.22 -6.45 5.25
C GLY A 173 -10.86 -6.46 6.74
N ILE A 174 -10.04 -5.50 7.18
CA ILE A 174 -9.70 -5.30 8.60
C ILE A 174 -10.97 -5.07 9.44
N LYS A 175 -11.85 -4.15 9.00
CA LYS A 175 -13.13 -3.88 9.68
C LYS A 175 -13.98 -5.15 9.81
N LEU A 176 -14.02 -6.01 8.80
CA LEU A 176 -14.76 -7.29 8.84
C LEU A 176 -14.16 -8.29 9.84
N LEU A 177 -12.83 -8.41 9.87
CA LEU A 177 -12.14 -9.30 10.81
C LEU A 177 -12.33 -8.85 12.25
N LEU A 178 -12.20 -7.55 12.53
CA LEU A 178 -12.48 -6.98 13.84
C LEU A 178 -13.94 -7.21 14.27
N ARG A 179 -14.92 -7.06 13.36
CA ARG A 179 -16.33 -7.40 13.65
C ARG A 179 -16.53 -8.87 14.01
N LYS A 180 -15.78 -9.77 13.37
CA LYS A 180 -15.83 -11.22 13.67
C LYS A 180 -15.26 -11.49 15.06
N SER A 181 -14.12 -10.89 15.40
CA SER A 181 -13.50 -10.98 16.74
C SER A 181 -14.38 -10.40 17.84
N ALA A 182 -15.08 -9.29 17.57
CA ALA A 182 -16.00 -8.64 18.50
C ALA A 182 -17.21 -9.50 18.91
N LYS A 183 -17.50 -10.61 18.22
CA LYS A 183 -18.52 -11.58 18.66
C LYS A 183 -18.08 -12.42 19.86
N ASN A 184 -16.77 -12.45 20.15
CA ASN A 184 -16.16 -13.17 21.26
C ASN A 184 -15.14 -12.23 21.95
N PRO A 185 -15.60 -11.11 22.56
CA PRO A 185 -14.71 -10.08 23.09
C PRO A 185 -13.74 -10.61 24.16
N GLU A 186 -14.11 -11.67 24.88
CA GLU A 186 -13.24 -12.38 25.83
C GLU A 186 -11.99 -12.98 25.19
N LYS A 187 -12.02 -13.26 23.88
CA LYS A 187 -10.88 -13.77 23.10
C LYS A 187 -10.00 -12.65 22.54
N ILE A 188 -10.44 -11.40 22.59
CA ILE A 188 -9.61 -10.25 22.20
C ILE A 188 -8.59 -10.04 23.30
N THR A 189 -7.32 -10.36 23.03
CA THR A 189 -6.23 -10.29 24.01
C THR A 189 -5.54 -8.94 24.05
N ASP A 190 -5.72 -8.11 23.02
CA ASP A 190 -5.17 -6.75 22.99
C ASP A 190 -6.07 -5.80 23.79
N PRO A 191 -5.56 -5.11 24.83
CA PRO A 191 -6.37 -4.23 25.66
C PRO A 191 -6.97 -3.03 24.92
N LEU A 192 -6.24 -2.46 23.94
CA LEU A 192 -6.75 -1.35 23.15
C LEU A 192 -7.94 -1.83 22.33
N ILE A 193 -7.79 -2.93 21.60
CA ILE A 193 -8.87 -3.47 20.77
C ILE A 193 -10.06 -3.89 21.63
N ARG A 194 -9.81 -4.57 22.76
CA ARG A 194 -10.88 -4.97 23.69
C ARG A 194 -11.70 -3.78 24.16
N SER A 195 -11.05 -2.65 24.49
CA SER A 195 -11.73 -1.45 24.99
C SER A 195 -12.77 -0.86 24.04
N TYR A 196 -12.67 -1.14 22.73
CA TYR A 196 -13.65 -0.70 21.74
C TYR A 196 -14.90 -1.58 21.67
N PHE A 197 -14.79 -2.85 22.07
CA PHE A 197 -15.85 -3.85 21.91
C PHE A 197 -16.48 -4.31 23.23
N GLU A 198 -15.79 -4.10 24.35
CA GLU A 198 -16.29 -4.47 25.67
C GLU A 198 -17.58 -3.72 25.99
N ASN A 199 -18.64 -4.47 26.31
CA ASN A 199 -19.98 -3.96 26.62
C ASN A 199 -20.60 -3.06 25.53
N ARG A 200 -20.17 -3.19 24.26
CA ARG A 200 -20.66 -2.37 23.14
C ARG A 200 -21.03 -3.21 21.91
N PRO A 201 -21.99 -2.76 21.09
CA PRO A 201 -22.25 -3.36 19.79
C PRO A 201 -21.01 -3.29 18.87
N SER A 202 -20.76 -4.35 18.10
CA SER A 202 -19.60 -4.39 17.19
C SER A 202 -19.61 -3.29 16.12
N SER A 203 -20.79 -2.84 15.69
CA SER A 203 -20.94 -1.73 14.73
C SER A 203 -20.47 -0.40 15.32
N GLU A 204 -20.72 -0.16 16.61
CA GLU A 204 -20.27 1.03 17.34
C GLU A 204 -18.76 0.94 17.61
N GLY A 205 -18.28 -0.21 18.09
CA GLY A 205 -16.87 -0.43 18.37
C GLY A 205 -15.97 -0.20 17.15
N ILE A 206 -16.40 -0.63 15.96
CA ILE A 206 -15.65 -0.36 14.71
C ILE A 206 -15.57 1.13 14.39
N LYS A 207 -16.67 1.87 14.57
CA LYS A 207 -16.66 3.33 14.33
C LYS A 207 -15.70 4.01 15.30
N LEU A 208 -15.77 3.67 16.58
CA LEU A 208 -14.88 4.24 17.59
C LEU A 208 -13.41 3.86 17.37
N PHE A 209 -13.14 2.63 16.92
CA PHE A 209 -11.79 2.20 16.55
C PHE A 209 -11.25 3.00 15.36
N GLU A 210 -12.06 3.20 14.32
CA GLU A 210 -11.69 4.01 13.16
C GLU A 210 -11.47 5.49 13.52
N GLU A 211 -12.36 6.09 14.32
CA GLU A 211 -12.13 7.43 14.87
C GLU A 211 -10.88 7.48 15.76
N GLY A 212 -10.56 6.40 16.47
CA GLY A 212 -9.33 6.25 17.24
C GLY A 212 -8.08 6.39 16.36
N ILE A 213 -8.06 5.73 15.19
CA ILE A 213 -6.98 5.88 14.21
C ILE A 213 -6.90 7.32 13.72
N PHE A 214 -8.03 7.93 13.34
CA PHE A 214 -8.02 9.31 12.84
C PHE A 214 -7.55 10.33 13.88
N ASN A 215 -7.95 10.16 15.14
CA ASN A 215 -7.49 11.03 16.22
C ASN A 215 -5.98 10.88 16.45
N GLU A 216 -5.46 9.65 16.42
CA GLU A 216 -4.03 9.39 16.57
C GLU A 216 -3.22 9.95 15.39
N GLU A 217 -3.70 9.77 14.16
CA GLU A 217 -3.11 10.38 12.96
C GLU A 217 -3.09 11.90 13.04
N LYS A 218 -4.19 12.52 13.47
CA LYS A 218 -4.28 13.96 13.65
C LYS A 218 -3.33 14.46 14.73
N GLU A 219 -3.18 13.73 15.83
CA GLU A 219 -2.28 14.08 16.93
C GLU A 219 -0.81 14.01 16.48
N MET A 220 -0.41 12.93 15.81
CA MET A 220 0.99 12.71 15.44
C MET A 220 1.41 13.43 14.16
N TYR A 221 0.53 13.49 13.17
CA TYR A 221 0.86 14.00 11.85
C TYR A 221 0.17 15.33 11.53
N GLY A 222 -0.80 15.76 12.34
CA GLY A 222 -1.43 17.07 12.24
C GLY A 222 -2.68 17.14 11.37
N ASP A 223 -3.05 16.05 10.69
CA ASP A 223 -4.27 15.96 9.88
C ASP A 223 -4.74 14.49 9.78
N CYS A 224 -5.97 14.25 9.31
CA CYS A 224 -6.54 12.91 9.20
C CYS A 224 -7.71 12.84 8.21
N ARG A 225 -8.08 11.59 7.92
CA ARG A 225 -8.98 11.09 6.86
C ARG A 225 -8.42 11.33 5.47
N THR A 226 -7.36 10.61 5.15
CA THR A 226 -6.80 10.55 3.79
C THR A 226 -7.86 10.08 2.81
N THR A 227 -8.05 10.84 1.73
CA THR A 227 -8.98 10.54 0.64
C THR A 227 -8.22 10.14 -0.62
N GLN A 228 -8.94 9.64 -1.64
CA GLN A 228 -8.34 9.34 -2.93
C GLN A 228 -7.71 10.59 -3.58
N GLU A 229 -8.30 11.78 -3.39
CA GLU A 229 -7.73 13.03 -3.87
C GLU A 229 -6.37 13.31 -3.22
N ASP A 230 -6.26 13.12 -1.90
CA ASP A 230 -4.99 13.32 -1.19
C ASP A 230 -3.91 12.34 -1.68
N LEU A 231 -4.29 11.09 -1.97
CA LEU A 231 -3.41 10.11 -2.57
C LEU A 231 -2.95 10.56 -3.97
N TYR A 232 -3.86 11.05 -4.80
CA TYR A 232 -3.52 11.62 -6.11
C TYR A 232 -2.53 12.80 -5.97
N GLN A 233 -2.78 13.74 -5.06
CA GLN A 233 -1.87 14.86 -4.78
C GLN A 233 -0.49 14.38 -4.31
N SER A 234 -0.41 13.29 -3.52
CA SER A 234 0.88 12.73 -3.10
C SER A 234 1.71 12.17 -4.26
N HIS A 235 1.07 11.67 -5.32
CA HIS A 235 1.77 11.25 -6.54
C HIS A 235 2.26 12.45 -7.36
N LEU A 236 1.53 13.57 -7.37
CA LEU A 236 2.04 14.80 -7.97
C LEU A 236 3.28 15.32 -7.23
N ALA A 237 3.23 15.36 -5.89
CA ALA A 237 4.37 15.74 -5.06
C ALA A 237 5.58 14.81 -5.23
N LEU A 238 5.36 13.53 -5.54
CA LEU A 238 6.43 12.60 -5.93
C LEU A 238 7.15 13.09 -7.19
N PHE A 239 6.42 13.52 -8.22
CA PHE A 239 6.98 13.95 -9.50
C PHE A 239 7.68 15.31 -9.46
N GLU A 240 7.33 16.18 -8.51
CA GLU A 240 7.94 17.49 -8.33
C GLU A 240 9.35 17.42 -7.72
N LYS A 241 9.67 16.32 -7.02
CA LYS A 241 10.92 16.18 -6.28
C LYS A 241 11.97 15.44 -7.10
N GLU A 242 13.17 16.00 -7.17
CA GLU A 242 14.33 15.30 -7.68
C GLU A 242 14.79 14.24 -6.65
N ASN A 243 14.77 12.96 -7.04
CA ASN A 243 15.09 11.80 -6.20
C ASN A 243 14.22 11.69 -4.92
N PRO A 244 12.91 11.43 -5.04
CA PRO A 244 12.06 11.24 -3.89
C PRO A 244 12.42 9.93 -3.17
N VAL A 245 12.49 9.97 -1.83
CA VAL A 245 12.66 8.76 -0.99
C VAL A 245 11.31 8.39 -0.38
N PHE A 246 10.84 9.16 0.62
CA PHE A 246 9.50 9.00 1.17
C PHE A 246 8.63 10.22 0.88
N VAL A 247 7.43 9.98 0.36
CA VAL A 247 6.35 10.97 0.29
C VAL A 247 5.28 10.53 1.29
N ASN A 248 5.06 11.33 2.31
CA ASN A 248 4.06 11.05 3.33
C ASN A 248 2.79 11.82 3.01
N VAL A 249 1.65 11.18 3.21
CA VAL A 249 0.33 11.80 3.07
C VAL A 249 -0.58 11.37 4.22
N CYS A 250 -1.09 12.34 4.97
CA CYS A 250 -2.03 12.10 6.06
C CYS A 250 -3.08 13.20 6.04
N GLY A 251 -4.34 12.85 5.76
CA GLY A 251 -5.32 13.86 5.36
C GLY A 251 -4.78 14.66 4.16
N LYS A 252 -4.89 15.98 4.20
CA LYS A 252 -4.39 16.89 3.15
C LYS A 252 -2.91 17.22 3.29
N LYS A 253 -2.28 16.84 4.40
CA LYS A 253 -0.87 17.17 4.66
C LYS A 253 0.03 16.22 3.88
N ILE A 254 0.88 16.78 3.03
CA ILE A 254 1.90 16.05 2.27
C ILE A 254 3.29 16.58 2.66
N TRP A 255 4.24 15.69 2.95
CA TRP A 255 5.62 16.06 3.29
C TRP A 255 6.60 14.95 2.95
N HIS A 256 7.88 15.30 2.83
CA HIS A 256 8.93 14.34 2.51
C HIS A 256 9.78 13.97 3.72
N THR A 257 10.23 12.72 3.77
CA THR A 257 11.21 12.23 4.74
C THR A 257 12.26 11.36 4.04
N THR A 258 13.35 11.06 4.75
CA THR A 258 14.42 10.15 4.29
C THR A 258 14.53 8.89 5.11
N GLU A 259 13.95 8.87 6.32
CA GLU A 259 14.08 7.75 7.25
C GLU A 259 12.89 6.78 7.14
N PRO A 260 13.17 5.46 7.22
CA PRO A 260 12.14 4.46 7.36
C PRO A 260 11.55 4.48 8.78
N LEU A 261 10.31 4.03 8.90
CA LEU A 261 9.72 3.57 10.14
C LEU A 261 10.26 2.16 10.43
N LEU A 262 10.60 1.88 11.68
CA LEU A 262 11.12 0.57 12.10
C LEU A 262 10.33 0.07 13.30
N LEU A 263 9.75 -1.12 13.20
CA LEU A 263 8.92 -1.75 14.23
C LEU A 263 9.66 -1.90 15.56
N LYS A 264 10.98 -2.15 15.54
CA LYS A 264 11.82 -2.28 16.74
C LYS A 264 11.76 -1.05 17.67
N ASP A 265 11.38 0.11 17.14
CA ASP A 265 11.31 1.36 17.90
C ASP A 265 9.93 1.53 18.58
N TYR A 266 8.98 0.63 18.33
CA TYR A 266 7.57 0.72 18.77
C TYR A 266 7.02 -0.59 19.39
N LEU A 267 7.79 -1.69 19.35
CA LEU A 267 7.43 -3.00 19.90
C LEU A 267 8.18 -3.31 21.20
#